data_AF-A0A0C3QS57-F1
#
_entry.id   AF-A0A0C3QS57-F1
#
_cell.length_a   1.000
_cell.length_b   1.000
_cell.length_c   1.000
_cell.angle_alpha   90.00
_cell.angle_beta   90.00
_cell.angle_gamma   90.00
#
_symmetry.space_group_name_H-M   'P 1'
#
loop_
_entity.id
_entity.type
_entity.pdbx_description
1 polymer ?
#
loop_
_entity_poly.entity_id
_entity_poly.type
_entity_poly.pdbx_seq_one_letter_code
_entity_poly.pdbx_strand_id
1 'polypeptide(L)'
;MKPLKILFAGTPDFAARHLQALIDSEHQVIGVYSQPDRPAGRGKKLQASPVKALALEHDIPVYQPVSLRNEAAQAELASLGADIMVVVAYGLILPQVVLDTPRLGCINVHGSILPRWRGAAPIQRALWAGDEATGVTIMQMDIGLDTGDMLLKTHLPIEGSDTSASLYEKLAEQGPSALIQALQGLAEGSLTPEPQDEALANYAEKLSKEEAQLDWRKPAQQLWREVRAFNPWPASHFPHQDAVIKVWQASVSDEAVKQAPGTIIRADKQGIVVATGEGALILETIQLPGKKAMPVADVLNARGDWFTPGTQLQGANTSDEAKA
;
A
#
# COMPACT_ATOMS: atom_id res chain seq x y z
N MET A 1 26.11 9.29 18.27
CA MET A 1 27.16 8.37 17.76
C MET A 1 28.04 9.14 16.77
N LYS A 2 28.85 8.50 15.91
CA LYS A 2 29.33 9.21 14.70
C LYS A 2 28.16 9.27 13.70
N PRO A 3 27.74 10.47 13.23
CA PRO A 3 26.75 10.61 12.18
C PRO A 3 27.09 9.76 10.96
N LEU A 4 26.11 9.01 10.43
CA LEU A 4 26.24 8.30 9.17
C LEU A 4 26.00 9.25 7.99
N LYS A 5 26.72 9.06 6.89
CA LYS A 5 26.41 9.66 5.59
C LYS A 5 25.39 8.79 4.86
N ILE A 6 24.19 9.31 4.67
CA ILE A 6 23.05 8.56 4.16
C ILE A 6 22.69 9.04 2.76
N LEU A 7 22.55 8.09 1.84
CA LEU A 7 21.75 8.29 0.63
C LEU A 7 20.33 7.82 0.91
N PHE A 8 19.35 8.64 0.56
CA PHE A 8 17.94 8.25 0.67
C PHE A 8 17.35 8.02 -0.71
N ALA A 9 16.62 6.92 -0.92
CA ALA A 9 15.94 6.64 -2.17
C ALA A 9 14.45 6.38 -1.95
N GLY A 10 13.60 7.23 -2.50
CA GLY A 10 12.16 7.12 -2.31
C GLY A 10 11.35 8.03 -3.22
N THR A 11 10.05 7.76 -3.30
CA THR A 11 9.15 8.52 -4.19
C THR A 11 7.90 9.07 -3.51
N PRO A 12 7.00 8.25 -2.92
CA PRO A 12 5.70 8.73 -2.44
C PRO A 12 5.80 9.46 -1.09
N ASP A 13 4.68 9.98 -0.61
CA ASP A 13 4.55 10.64 0.70
C ASP A 13 5.07 9.76 1.86
N PHE A 14 4.82 8.44 1.80
CA PHE A 14 5.33 7.47 2.76
C PHE A 14 6.84 7.60 2.93
N ALA A 15 7.55 7.68 1.81
CA ALA A 15 9.00 7.82 1.80
C ALA A 15 9.43 9.22 2.27
N ALA A 16 8.68 10.27 1.92
CA ALA A 16 8.98 11.62 2.40
C ALA A 16 8.96 11.73 3.92
N ARG A 17 8.07 11.01 4.61
CA ARG A 17 8.04 10.96 6.09
C ARG A 17 9.30 10.33 6.69
N HIS A 18 9.85 9.31 6.03
CA HIS A 18 11.11 8.68 6.45
C HIS A 18 12.30 9.61 6.18
N LEU A 19 12.31 10.31 5.03
CA LEU A 19 13.31 11.33 4.74
C LEU A 19 13.29 12.45 5.79
N GLN A 20 12.10 12.95 6.17
CA GLN A 20 11.97 13.97 7.22
C GLN A 20 12.61 13.51 8.54
N ALA A 21 12.30 12.29 8.99
CA ALA A 21 12.87 11.77 10.22
C ALA A 21 14.40 11.63 10.16
N LEU A 22 14.97 11.31 8.99
CA LEU A 22 16.42 11.29 8.80
C LEU A 22 17.02 12.69 8.85
N ILE A 23 16.36 13.69 8.26
CA ILE A 23 16.77 15.10 8.30
C ILE A 23 16.78 15.62 9.73
N ASP A 24 15.79 15.23 10.54
CA ASP A 24 15.66 15.65 11.94
C ASP A 24 16.57 14.85 12.90
N SER A 25 17.27 13.83 12.41
CA SER A 25 18.16 12.97 13.19
C SER A 25 19.59 13.52 13.31
N GLU A 26 20.47 12.79 14.01
CA GLU A 26 21.90 13.14 14.05
C GLU A 26 22.67 12.79 12.77
N HIS A 27 22.04 12.10 11.80
CA HIS A 27 22.69 11.64 10.58
C HIS A 27 22.73 12.73 9.50
N GLN A 28 23.57 12.52 8.48
CA GLN A 28 23.72 13.45 7.37
C GLN A 28 23.13 12.83 6.09
N VAL A 29 22.00 13.35 5.62
CA VAL A 29 21.47 12.99 4.29
C VAL A 29 22.27 13.75 3.23
N ILE A 30 23.15 13.05 2.51
CA ILE A 30 24.08 13.65 1.54
C ILE A 30 23.54 13.65 0.10
N GLY A 31 22.43 12.96 -0.15
CA GLY A 31 21.79 12.91 -1.45
C GLY A 31 20.48 12.14 -1.42
N VAL A 32 19.53 12.58 -2.26
CA VAL A 32 18.21 11.98 -2.38
C VAL A 32 17.99 11.49 -3.81
N TYR A 33 17.67 10.21 -3.95
CA TYR A 33 17.25 9.58 -5.19
C TYR A 33 15.73 9.51 -5.24
N SER A 34 15.13 9.96 -6.33
CA SER A 34 13.69 9.84 -6.56
C SER A 34 13.37 9.51 -8.01
N GLN A 35 12.18 8.96 -8.27
CA GLN A 35 11.73 8.74 -9.65
C GLN A 35 11.75 10.06 -10.44
N PRO A 36 12.07 10.02 -11.74
CA PRO A 36 11.90 11.18 -12.63
C PRO A 36 10.50 11.75 -12.54
N ASP A 37 10.37 13.08 -12.66
CA ASP A 37 9.08 13.77 -12.59
C ASP A 37 8.14 13.20 -13.65
N ARG A 38 6.90 12.91 -13.26
CA ARG A 38 5.88 12.37 -14.16
C ARG A 38 4.71 13.34 -14.30
N PRO A 39 4.04 13.37 -15.47
CA PRO A 39 2.80 14.10 -15.62
C PRO A 39 1.72 13.57 -14.66
N ALA A 40 1.12 14.46 -13.87
CA ALA A 40 0.09 14.10 -12.91
C ALA A 40 -1.09 15.10 -12.93
N GLY A 41 -2.23 14.65 -12.40
CA GLY A 41 -3.43 15.48 -12.24
C GLY A 41 -4.10 15.95 -13.54
N ARG A 42 -5.06 16.87 -13.41
CA ARG A 42 -5.75 17.50 -14.55
C ARG A 42 -4.79 18.48 -15.23
N GLY A 43 -4.57 18.31 -16.53
CA GLY A 43 -3.64 19.15 -17.31
C GLY A 43 -2.22 18.57 -17.47
N LYS A 44 -1.93 17.40 -16.86
CA LYS A 44 -0.70 16.61 -17.09
C LYS A 44 0.60 17.42 -16.99
N LYS A 45 0.67 18.39 -16.08
CA LYS A 45 1.92 19.09 -15.79
C LYS A 45 2.88 18.13 -15.09
N LEU A 46 4.18 18.29 -15.35
CA LEU A 46 5.22 17.57 -14.60
C LEU A 46 5.12 17.97 -13.14
N GLN A 47 5.01 16.97 -12.27
CA GLN A 47 4.92 17.17 -10.83
C GLN A 47 6.12 16.46 -10.17
N ALA A 48 6.83 17.19 -9.33
CA ALA A 48 7.86 16.62 -8.47
C ALA A 48 7.23 15.60 -7.51
N SER A 49 7.98 14.54 -7.21
CA SER A 49 7.58 13.60 -6.16
C SER A 49 7.59 14.28 -4.78
N PRO A 50 6.79 13.80 -3.81
CA PRO A 50 6.86 14.28 -2.43
C PRO A 50 8.28 14.27 -1.85
N VAL A 51 9.06 13.20 -2.12
CA VAL A 51 10.46 13.10 -1.69
C VAL A 51 11.35 14.17 -2.33
N LYS A 52 11.20 14.42 -3.64
CA LYS A 52 11.96 15.48 -4.31
C LYS A 52 11.62 16.86 -3.77
N ALA A 53 10.33 17.13 -3.55
CA ALA A 53 9.89 18.42 -3.03
C ALA A 53 10.53 18.70 -1.65
N LEU A 54 10.51 17.71 -0.76
CA LEU A 54 11.12 17.83 0.57
C LEU A 54 12.65 17.98 0.50
N ALA A 55 13.32 17.21 -0.36
CA ALA A 55 14.77 17.33 -0.52
C ALA A 55 15.20 18.73 -0.99
N LEU A 56 14.44 19.34 -1.91
CA LEU A 56 14.70 20.70 -2.38
C LEU A 56 14.45 21.76 -1.30
N GLU A 57 13.46 21.56 -0.42
CA GLU A 57 13.18 22.46 0.70
C GLU A 57 14.34 22.51 1.71
N HIS A 58 15.06 21.39 1.86
CA HIS A 58 16.21 21.26 2.77
C HIS A 58 17.58 21.38 2.07
N ASP A 59 17.62 21.88 0.83
CA ASP A 59 18.84 22.06 0.03
C ASP A 59 19.68 20.77 -0.13
N ILE A 60 19.03 19.60 -0.18
CA ILE A 60 19.68 18.30 -0.36
C ILE A 60 19.78 17.98 -1.86
N PRO A 61 20.96 17.57 -2.37
CA PRO A 61 21.11 17.19 -3.78
C PRO A 61 20.16 16.08 -4.21
N VAL A 62 19.47 16.29 -5.34
CA VAL A 62 18.48 15.34 -5.88
C VAL A 62 19.00 14.67 -7.15
N TYR A 63 18.92 13.34 -7.19
CA TYR A 63 19.28 12.48 -8.31
C TYR A 63 18.03 11.78 -8.84
N GLN A 64 17.80 11.83 -10.16
CA GLN A 64 16.63 11.21 -10.80
C GLN A 64 17.03 10.32 -11.99
N PRO A 65 17.87 9.29 -11.78
CA PRO A 65 18.20 8.36 -12.85
C PRO A 65 16.95 7.59 -13.29
N VAL A 66 16.81 7.35 -14.58
CA VAL A 66 15.77 6.45 -15.11
C VAL A 66 16.05 4.97 -14.76
N SER A 67 17.31 4.64 -14.48
CA SER A 67 17.77 3.31 -14.11
C SER A 67 19.10 3.41 -13.36
N LEU A 68 19.31 2.52 -12.38
CA LEU A 68 20.58 2.36 -11.68
C LEU A 68 21.49 1.29 -12.31
N ARG A 69 21.09 0.72 -13.46
CA ARG A 69 21.87 -0.31 -14.17
C ARG A 69 23.02 0.23 -15.03
N ASN A 70 23.00 1.52 -15.36
CA ASN A 70 24.04 2.11 -16.20
C ASN A 70 25.25 2.53 -15.36
N GLU A 71 26.44 2.42 -15.96
CA GLU A 71 27.72 2.68 -15.29
C GLU A 71 27.87 4.12 -14.82
N ALA A 72 27.31 5.08 -15.56
CA ALA A 72 27.38 6.50 -15.20
C ALA A 72 26.66 6.79 -13.87
N ALA A 73 25.44 6.26 -13.68
CA ALA A 73 24.69 6.40 -12.43
C ALA A 73 25.37 5.65 -11.27
N GLN A 74 26.01 4.52 -11.54
CA GLN A 74 26.76 3.77 -10.52
C GLN A 74 28.02 4.53 -10.09
N ALA A 75 28.76 5.10 -11.03
CA ALA A 75 29.93 5.93 -10.75
C ALA A 75 29.54 7.21 -9.98
N GLU A 76 28.42 7.84 -10.36
CA GLU A 76 27.87 8.99 -9.62
C GLU A 76 27.55 8.60 -8.17
N LEU A 77 26.80 7.52 -7.95
CA LEU A 77 26.47 7.03 -6.60
C LEU A 77 27.72 6.71 -5.78
N ALA A 78 28.70 6.02 -6.36
CA ALA A 78 29.95 5.67 -5.70
C ALA A 78 30.77 6.90 -5.29
N SER A 79 30.77 7.95 -6.11
CA SER A 79 31.51 9.18 -5.84
C SER A 79 31.02 9.93 -4.58
N LEU A 80 29.79 9.67 -4.14
CA LEU A 80 29.20 10.32 -2.97
C LEU A 80 29.78 9.82 -1.64
N GLY A 81 30.39 8.64 -1.62
CA GLY A 81 31.07 8.10 -0.43
C GLY A 81 30.14 7.90 0.77
N ALA A 82 28.97 7.29 0.52
CA ALA A 82 27.95 7.04 1.53
C ALA A 82 28.31 5.90 2.48
N ASP A 83 27.91 6.03 3.75
CA ASP A 83 27.98 4.93 4.70
C ASP A 83 26.88 3.90 4.44
N ILE A 84 25.67 4.36 4.13
CA ILE A 84 24.49 3.50 3.93
C ILE A 84 23.51 4.16 2.95
N MET A 85 22.75 3.34 2.24
CA MET A 85 21.60 3.79 1.46
C MET A 85 20.30 3.29 2.09
N VAL A 86 19.39 4.21 2.40
CA VAL A 86 18.05 3.91 2.91
C VAL A 86 17.06 3.98 1.76
N VAL A 87 16.34 2.89 1.52
CA VAL A 87 15.36 2.75 0.44
C VAL A 87 13.96 2.65 1.02
N VAL A 88 13.03 3.46 0.52
CA VAL A 88 11.63 3.46 0.95
C VAL A 88 10.75 3.73 -0.26
N ALA A 89 10.00 2.72 -0.73
CA ALA A 89 9.04 2.87 -1.84
C ALA A 89 9.63 3.61 -3.09
N TYR A 90 10.85 3.22 -3.49
CA TYR A 90 11.61 3.92 -4.54
C TYR A 90 11.11 3.58 -5.97
N GLY A 91 10.81 2.31 -6.22
CA GLY A 91 10.26 1.84 -7.49
C GLY A 91 11.27 1.62 -8.63
N LEU A 92 12.58 1.72 -8.36
CA LEU A 92 13.62 1.20 -9.24
C LEU A 92 14.29 -0.01 -8.59
N ILE A 93 14.76 -0.93 -9.42
CA ILE A 93 15.56 -2.08 -8.99
C ILE A 93 16.99 -1.62 -8.75
N LEU A 94 17.55 -1.96 -7.59
CA LEU A 94 18.96 -1.76 -7.27
C LEU A 94 19.76 -2.98 -7.73
N PRO A 95 20.68 -2.85 -8.70
CA PRO A 95 21.57 -3.95 -9.07
C PRO A 95 22.61 -4.20 -7.96
N GLN A 96 23.20 -5.40 -7.95
CA GLN A 96 24.19 -5.82 -6.94
C GLN A 96 25.29 -4.78 -6.70
N VAL A 97 25.86 -4.21 -7.77
CA VAL A 97 26.89 -3.18 -7.65
C VAL A 97 26.45 -1.97 -6.83
N VAL A 98 25.18 -1.56 -6.92
CA VAL A 98 24.63 -0.48 -6.09
C VAL A 98 24.43 -0.93 -4.65
N LEU A 99 23.95 -2.17 -4.45
CA LEU A 99 23.79 -2.75 -3.11
C LEU A 99 25.11 -2.78 -2.35
N ASP A 100 26.21 -3.08 -3.04
CA ASP A 100 27.55 -3.21 -2.48
C ASP A 100 28.30 -1.88 -2.35
N THR A 101 27.80 -0.79 -2.95
CA THR A 101 28.54 0.48 -3.03
C THR A 101 28.66 1.21 -1.68
N PRO A 102 27.56 1.41 -0.90
CA PRO A 102 27.69 2.00 0.43
C PRO A 102 28.39 1.04 1.40
N ARG A 103 29.15 1.56 2.36
CA ARG A 103 29.95 0.76 3.32
C ARG A 103 29.13 -0.29 4.10
N LEU A 104 27.90 0.06 4.46
CA LEU A 104 26.92 -0.79 5.16
C LEU A 104 25.84 -1.35 4.21
N GLY A 105 26.04 -1.20 2.91
CA GLY A 105 25.10 -1.58 1.88
C GLY A 105 23.81 -0.76 1.87
N CYS A 106 22.71 -1.41 1.47
CA CYS A 106 21.40 -0.78 1.34
C CYS A 106 20.39 -1.45 2.29
N ILE A 107 19.61 -0.64 3.01
CA ILE A 107 18.47 -1.13 3.80
C ILE A 107 17.15 -0.62 3.22
N ASN A 108 16.09 -1.39 3.39
CA ASN A 108 14.75 -1.01 2.95
C ASN A 108 13.78 -0.98 4.12
N VAL A 109 12.83 -0.05 4.06
CA VAL A 109 11.67 -0.01 4.96
C VAL A 109 10.47 -0.63 4.25
N HIS A 110 10.12 -1.85 4.64
CA HIS A 110 9.03 -2.62 4.04
C HIS A 110 7.76 -2.57 4.87
N GLY A 111 6.61 -2.33 4.23
CA GLY A 111 5.31 -2.13 4.90
C GLY A 111 4.56 -3.41 5.30
N SER A 112 5.29 -4.46 5.67
CA SER A 112 4.75 -5.68 6.29
C SER A 112 5.71 -6.27 7.32
N ILE A 113 5.24 -7.31 8.01
CA ILE A 113 6.07 -8.19 8.84
C ILE A 113 6.60 -9.31 7.93
N LEU A 114 7.84 -9.18 7.44
CA LEU A 114 8.48 -10.19 6.61
C LEU A 114 8.69 -11.50 7.41
N PRO A 115 8.70 -12.66 6.73
CA PRO A 115 8.71 -12.87 5.27
C PRO A 115 7.36 -12.76 4.56
N ARG A 116 6.27 -12.49 5.31
CA ARG A 116 4.95 -12.31 4.73
C ARG A 116 4.84 -10.99 3.97
N TRP A 117 4.19 -11.02 2.82
CA TRP A 117 3.86 -9.92 1.93
C TRP A 117 5.07 -9.23 1.29
N ARG A 118 6.01 -10.01 0.75
CA ARG A 118 7.02 -9.49 -0.20
C ARG A 118 6.34 -8.82 -1.40
N GLY A 119 6.89 -7.74 -1.93
CA GLY A 119 6.44 -7.11 -3.16
C GLY A 119 5.63 -5.81 -2.98
N ALA A 120 4.67 -5.59 -3.87
CA ALA A 120 4.28 -4.23 -4.25
C ALA A 120 3.14 -3.60 -3.43
N ALA A 121 2.27 -4.40 -2.80
CA ALA A 121 1.08 -3.90 -2.09
C ALA A 121 0.85 -4.52 -0.70
N PRO A 122 1.89 -4.58 0.16
CA PRO A 122 1.82 -5.32 1.43
C PRO A 122 0.69 -4.85 2.36
N ILE A 123 0.49 -3.54 2.49
CA ILE A 123 -0.51 -2.94 3.39
C ILE A 123 -1.91 -3.39 2.99
N GLN A 124 -2.22 -3.32 1.70
CA GLN A 124 -3.53 -3.67 1.17
C GLN A 124 -3.77 -5.18 1.25
N ARG A 125 -2.73 -5.97 0.99
CA ARG A 125 -2.83 -7.44 0.99
C ARG A 125 -3.00 -8.03 2.38
N ALA A 126 -2.35 -7.46 3.40
CA ALA A 126 -2.58 -7.86 4.79
C ALA A 126 -4.06 -7.65 5.20
N LEU A 127 -4.63 -6.49 4.87
CA LEU A 127 -6.03 -6.17 5.14
C LEU A 127 -7.00 -7.05 4.32
N TRP A 128 -6.69 -7.27 3.05
CA TRP A 128 -7.46 -8.11 2.13
C TRP A 128 -7.54 -9.58 2.60
N ALA A 129 -6.42 -10.13 3.09
CA ALA A 129 -6.38 -11.50 3.60
C ALA A 129 -7.04 -11.64 4.97
N GLY A 130 -7.23 -10.51 5.68
CA GLY A 130 -7.76 -10.49 7.03
C GLY A 130 -6.73 -10.90 8.09
N ASP A 131 -5.47 -10.53 7.89
CA ASP A 131 -4.43 -10.69 8.91
C ASP A 131 -4.82 -9.88 10.16
N GLU A 132 -4.49 -10.40 11.35
CA GLU A 132 -4.79 -9.73 12.63
C GLU A 132 -3.85 -8.56 12.92
N ALA A 133 -2.66 -8.59 12.31
CA ALA A 133 -1.64 -7.56 12.47
C ALA A 133 -0.84 -7.38 11.18
N THR A 134 -0.31 -6.18 11.00
CA THR A 134 0.74 -5.83 10.04
C THR A 134 1.86 -5.10 10.79
N GLY A 135 2.77 -4.45 10.08
CA GLY A 135 3.85 -3.69 10.68
C GLY A 135 4.84 -3.23 9.63
N VAL A 136 5.99 -2.79 10.09
CA VAL A 136 7.15 -2.43 9.27
C VAL A 136 8.29 -3.39 9.56
N THR A 137 8.97 -3.83 8.51
CA THR A 137 10.27 -4.52 8.61
C THR A 137 11.36 -3.64 8.01
N ILE A 138 12.40 -3.34 8.79
CA ILE A 138 13.67 -2.83 8.28
C ILE A 138 14.49 -4.05 7.89
N MET A 139 14.88 -4.14 6.62
CA MET A 139 15.64 -5.28 6.09
C MET A 139 16.93 -4.80 5.42
N GLN A 140 17.98 -5.60 5.52
CA GLN A 140 19.11 -5.50 4.62
C GLN A 140 18.63 -5.93 3.23
N MET A 141 18.93 -5.15 2.21
CA MET A 141 18.57 -5.50 0.83
C MET A 141 19.58 -6.50 0.26
N ASP A 142 19.06 -7.47 -0.49
CA ASP A 142 19.81 -8.39 -1.35
C ASP A 142 19.32 -8.27 -2.80
N ILE A 143 19.76 -9.18 -3.66
CA ILE A 143 19.40 -9.16 -5.09
C ILE A 143 17.95 -9.58 -5.36
N GLY A 144 17.31 -10.27 -4.41
CA GLY A 144 15.95 -10.76 -4.55
C GLY A 144 14.92 -9.66 -4.24
N LEU A 145 13.65 -9.98 -4.50
CA LEU A 145 12.54 -9.08 -4.19
C LEU A 145 12.13 -9.28 -2.73
N ASP A 146 12.58 -8.36 -1.88
CA ASP A 146 12.29 -8.35 -0.44
C ASP A 146 12.68 -9.64 0.30
N THR A 147 13.81 -10.25 -0.10
CA THR A 147 14.30 -11.53 0.45
C THR A 147 15.42 -11.39 1.47
N GLY A 148 16.09 -10.23 1.51
CA GLY A 148 17.22 -10.02 2.41
C GLY A 148 16.89 -10.06 3.90
N ASP A 149 17.92 -10.18 4.72
CA ASP A 149 17.82 -10.42 6.16
C ASP A 149 17.06 -9.29 6.88
N MET A 150 16.20 -9.68 7.82
CA MET A 150 15.39 -8.76 8.60
C MET A 150 16.21 -8.24 9.77
N LEU A 151 16.27 -6.92 9.94
CA LEU A 151 17.06 -6.25 10.97
C LEU A 151 16.20 -5.85 12.17
N LEU A 152 15.01 -5.33 11.90
CA LEU A 152 14.08 -4.86 12.92
C LEU A 152 12.65 -5.00 12.41
N LYS A 153 11.74 -5.49 13.27
CA LYS A 153 10.31 -5.61 12.97
C LYS A 153 9.51 -4.80 13.98
N THR A 154 8.41 -4.25 13.51
CA THR A 154 7.39 -3.64 14.35
C THR A 154 6.06 -4.35 14.15
N HIS A 155 5.16 -4.22 15.11
CA HIS A 155 3.83 -4.82 15.07
C HIS A 155 2.75 -3.73 15.22
N LEU A 156 1.69 -3.87 14.44
CA LEU A 156 0.54 -2.99 14.41
C LEU A 156 -0.73 -3.83 14.23
N PRO A 157 -1.62 -3.91 15.23
CA PRO A 157 -2.92 -4.56 15.09
C PRO A 157 -3.76 -3.94 13.95
N ILE A 158 -4.46 -4.78 13.20
CA ILE A 158 -5.42 -4.34 12.18
C ILE A 158 -6.81 -4.30 12.80
N GLU A 159 -7.37 -3.10 12.96
CA GLU A 159 -8.68 -2.90 13.57
C GLU A 159 -9.81 -3.18 12.57
N GLY A 160 -11.02 -3.47 13.09
CA GLY A 160 -12.20 -3.70 12.24
C GLY A 160 -12.59 -2.48 11.39
N SER A 161 -12.24 -1.27 11.84
CA SER A 161 -12.47 -0.02 11.11
C SER A 161 -11.33 0.38 10.17
N ASP A 162 -10.21 -0.35 10.19
CA ASP A 162 -9.05 0.02 9.36
C ASP A 162 -9.33 -0.18 7.88
N THR A 163 -8.82 0.77 7.10
CA THR A 163 -8.72 0.77 5.64
C THR A 163 -7.25 0.80 5.26
N SER A 164 -6.91 0.55 4.00
CA SER A 164 -5.52 0.73 3.58
C SER A 164 -5.02 2.17 3.73
N ALA A 165 -5.90 3.17 3.61
CA ALA A 165 -5.57 4.55 3.93
C ALA A 165 -5.19 4.75 5.42
N SER A 166 -5.98 4.22 6.36
CA SER A 166 -5.69 4.39 7.79
C SER A 166 -4.46 3.60 8.22
N LEU A 167 -4.29 2.37 7.72
CA LEU A 167 -3.09 1.57 7.98
C LEU A 167 -1.83 2.24 7.41
N TYR A 168 -1.94 2.85 6.22
CA TYR A 168 -0.84 3.61 5.65
C TYR A 168 -0.39 4.75 6.56
N GLU A 169 -1.31 5.55 7.11
CA GLU A 169 -0.95 6.64 8.03
C GLU A 169 -0.32 6.10 9.32
N LYS A 170 -0.88 5.04 9.92
CA LYS A 170 -0.32 4.40 11.12
C LYS A 170 1.10 3.87 10.87
N LEU A 171 1.33 3.22 9.74
CA LEU A 171 2.65 2.72 9.36
C LEU A 171 3.62 3.84 8.98
N ALA A 172 3.13 4.95 8.42
CA ALA A 172 3.93 6.14 8.12
C ALA A 172 4.38 6.89 9.37
N GLU A 173 3.71 6.67 10.50
CA GLU A 173 4.14 7.14 11.83
C GLU A 173 5.13 6.16 12.49
N GLN A 174 4.87 4.85 12.40
CA GLN A 174 5.70 3.81 13.01
C GLN A 174 7.05 3.60 12.29
N GLY A 175 7.03 3.61 10.95
CA GLY A 175 8.19 3.29 10.11
C GLY A 175 9.40 4.20 10.29
N PRO A 176 9.24 5.54 10.37
CA PRO A 176 10.36 6.44 10.59
C PRO A 176 11.07 6.20 11.93
N SER A 177 10.33 5.95 13.01
CA SER A 177 10.93 5.61 14.30
C SER A 177 11.71 4.30 14.25
N ALA A 178 11.13 3.27 13.61
CA ALA A 178 11.77 1.98 13.39
C ALA A 178 13.08 2.10 12.57
N LEU A 179 13.08 2.95 11.55
CA LEU A 179 14.25 3.25 10.73
C LEU A 179 15.38 3.87 11.55
N ILE A 180 15.09 4.90 12.36
CA ILE A 180 16.11 5.54 13.20
C ILE A 180 16.69 4.55 14.22
N GLN A 181 15.85 3.74 14.85
CA GLN A 181 16.30 2.69 15.77
C GLN A 181 17.22 1.67 15.06
N ALA A 182 16.87 1.27 13.83
CA ALA A 182 17.69 0.34 13.07
C ALA A 182 19.05 0.95 12.67
N LEU A 183 19.09 2.22 12.26
CA LEU A 183 20.34 2.92 11.93
C LEU A 183 21.27 3.06 13.14
N GLN A 184 20.71 3.37 14.31
CA GLN A 184 21.45 3.37 15.57
C GLN A 184 22.06 1.98 15.84
N GLY A 185 21.26 0.91 15.75
CA GLY A 185 21.74 -0.43 16.01
C GLY A 185 22.79 -0.93 15.01
N LEU A 186 22.69 -0.52 13.74
CA LEU A 186 23.73 -0.77 12.73
C LEU A 186 25.03 -0.01 13.02
N ALA A 187 24.93 1.25 13.45
CA ALA A 187 26.10 2.06 13.80
C ALA A 187 26.84 1.52 15.03
N GLU A 188 26.11 0.95 15.98
CA GLU A 188 26.64 0.33 17.21
C GLU A 188 27.10 -1.13 16.99
N GLY A 189 26.71 -1.75 15.88
CA GLY A 189 26.93 -3.19 15.64
C GLY A 189 26.12 -4.09 16.59
N SER A 190 24.98 -3.59 17.10
CA SER A 190 24.14 -4.27 18.08
C SER A 190 22.98 -5.05 17.45
N LEU A 191 22.72 -4.89 16.16
CA LEU A 191 21.70 -5.65 15.42
C LEU A 191 22.27 -6.94 14.86
N THR A 192 21.52 -8.02 15.06
CA THR A 192 21.77 -9.32 14.45
C THR A 192 20.78 -9.53 13.30
N PRO A 193 21.22 -9.62 12.04
CA PRO A 193 20.34 -9.92 10.92
C PRO A 193 19.67 -11.29 11.09
N GLU A 194 18.35 -11.34 10.85
CA GLU A 194 17.53 -12.55 10.89
C GLU A 194 17.19 -13.01 9.46
N PRO A 195 17.73 -14.15 8.98
CA PRO A 195 17.36 -14.70 7.69
C PRO A 195 15.87 -15.01 7.60
N GLN A 196 15.29 -14.78 6.43
CA GLN A 196 13.88 -15.07 6.18
C GLN A 196 13.62 -16.57 6.05
N ASP A 197 12.52 -17.05 6.65
CA ASP A 197 12.01 -18.40 6.41
C ASP A 197 11.15 -18.45 5.14
N GLU A 198 11.67 -19.06 4.09
CA GLU A 198 10.99 -19.19 2.80
C GLU A 198 9.66 -19.94 2.89
N ALA A 199 9.46 -20.82 3.89
CA ALA A 199 8.19 -21.53 4.07
C ALA A 199 7.05 -20.61 4.54
N LEU A 200 7.37 -19.45 5.11
CA LEU A 200 6.41 -18.45 5.59
C LEU A 200 6.22 -17.30 4.59
N ALA A 201 6.99 -17.27 3.50
CA ALA A 201 6.95 -16.21 2.51
C ALA A 201 5.70 -16.28 1.63
N ASN A 202 5.13 -15.11 1.31
CA ASN A 202 4.14 -14.95 0.25
C ASN A 202 4.29 -13.57 -0.41
N TYR A 203 3.62 -13.39 -1.55
CA TYR A 203 3.77 -12.19 -2.38
C TYR A 203 2.51 -11.33 -2.41
N ALA A 204 2.72 -10.04 -2.19
CA ALA A 204 1.72 -8.99 -2.23
C ALA A 204 1.63 -8.39 -3.64
N GLU A 205 0.83 -9.02 -4.49
CA GLU A 205 0.60 -8.55 -5.86
C GLU A 205 -0.01 -7.15 -5.89
N LYS A 206 0.39 -6.37 -6.91
CA LYS A 206 -0.14 -5.03 -7.13
C LYS A 206 -1.65 -5.09 -7.42
N LEU A 207 -2.41 -4.19 -6.82
CA LEU A 207 -3.86 -4.12 -7.05
C LEU A 207 -4.17 -3.68 -8.49
N SER A 208 -5.30 -4.12 -9.01
CA SER A 208 -5.85 -3.71 -10.30
C SER A 208 -7.29 -3.20 -10.17
N LYS A 209 -7.80 -2.45 -11.15
CA LYS A 209 -9.20 -2.00 -11.10
C LYS A 209 -10.14 -3.18 -11.26
N GLU A 210 -9.76 -4.13 -12.09
CA GLU A 210 -10.49 -5.34 -12.43
C GLU A 210 -10.72 -6.19 -11.17
N GLU A 211 -9.70 -6.32 -10.32
CA GLU A 211 -9.79 -7.02 -9.04
C GLU A 211 -10.77 -6.38 -8.05
N ALA A 212 -10.99 -5.07 -8.15
CA ALA A 212 -11.87 -4.35 -7.25
C ALA A 212 -13.34 -4.35 -7.67
N GLN A 213 -13.68 -5.00 -8.79
CA GLN A 213 -15.07 -5.28 -9.07
C GLN A 213 -15.57 -6.37 -8.11
N LEU A 214 -16.60 -6.06 -7.33
CA LEU A 214 -17.14 -6.97 -6.32
C LEU A 214 -17.69 -8.23 -7.00
N ASP A 215 -17.21 -9.39 -6.55
CA ASP A 215 -17.78 -10.68 -6.89
C ASP A 215 -18.74 -11.12 -5.78
N TRP A 216 -20.04 -10.92 -6.01
CA TRP A 216 -21.06 -11.21 -5.00
C TRP A 216 -21.07 -12.67 -4.54
N ARG A 217 -20.47 -13.60 -5.28
CA ARG A 217 -20.38 -15.02 -4.90
C ARG A 217 -19.36 -15.29 -3.80
N LYS A 218 -18.48 -14.33 -3.48
CA LYS A 218 -17.60 -14.44 -2.32
C LYS A 218 -18.40 -14.31 -1.01
N PRO A 219 -17.89 -14.84 0.11
CA PRO A 219 -18.46 -14.58 1.44
C PRO A 219 -18.51 -13.08 1.76
N ALA A 220 -19.54 -12.63 2.48
CA ALA A 220 -19.68 -11.23 2.89
C ALA A 220 -18.45 -10.71 3.65
N GLN A 221 -17.84 -11.56 4.49
CA GLN A 221 -16.61 -11.25 5.23
C GLN A 221 -15.45 -10.90 4.30
N GLN A 222 -15.31 -11.60 3.17
CA GLN A 222 -14.26 -11.35 2.20
C GLN A 222 -14.52 -10.04 1.44
N LEU A 223 -15.77 -9.79 1.01
CA LEU A 223 -16.13 -8.54 0.34
C LEU A 223 -15.96 -7.33 1.27
N TRP A 224 -16.27 -7.48 2.56
CA TRP A 224 -16.01 -6.47 3.57
C TRP A 224 -14.52 -6.14 3.70
N ARG A 225 -13.63 -7.14 3.70
CA ARG A 225 -12.17 -6.93 3.66
C ARG A 225 -11.74 -6.22 2.38
N GLU A 226 -12.27 -6.63 1.22
CA GLU A 226 -11.98 -6.01 -0.07
C GLU A 226 -12.36 -4.53 -0.13
N VAL A 227 -13.55 -4.17 0.37
CA VAL A 227 -13.98 -2.76 0.48
C VAL A 227 -12.98 -1.93 1.29
N ARG A 228 -12.46 -2.47 2.40
CA ARG A 228 -11.48 -1.77 3.25
C ARG A 228 -10.07 -1.75 2.64
N ALA A 229 -9.64 -2.85 2.03
CA ALA A 229 -8.33 -3.01 1.40
C ALA A 229 -8.15 -2.19 0.11
N PHE A 230 -9.23 -1.98 -0.64
CA PHE A 230 -9.21 -1.21 -1.87
C PHE A 230 -9.52 0.28 -1.62
N ASN A 231 -9.62 0.71 -0.36
CA ASN A 231 -9.82 2.10 0.02
C ASN A 231 -8.46 2.76 0.36
N PRO A 232 -8.00 3.79 -0.41
CA PRO A 232 -8.81 4.64 -1.29
C PRO A 232 -8.72 4.29 -2.78
N TRP A 233 -7.82 3.40 -3.15
CA TRP A 233 -7.60 2.96 -4.52
C TRP A 233 -7.44 1.45 -4.57
N PRO A 234 -8.03 0.77 -5.58
CA PRO A 234 -8.84 1.28 -6.69
C PRO A 234 -10.32 1.62 -6.37
N ALA A 235 -10.75 1.42 -5.12
CA ALA A 235 -12.11 1.42 -4.61
C ALA A 235 -12.96 0.26 -5.17
N SER A 236 -13.48 -0.56 -4.26
CA SER A 236 -14.41 -1.63 -4.60
C SER A 236 -15.64 -1.07 -5.31
N HIS A 237 -16.14 -1.75 -6.34
CA HIS A 237 -17.24 -1.23 -7.13
C HIS A 237 -18.06 -2.33 -7.81
N PHE A 238 -19.23 -1.96 -8.31
CA PHE A 238 -20.07 -2.83 -9.11
C PHE A 238 -20.81 -2.03 -10.19
N PRO A 239 -21.10 -2.64 -11.35
CA PRO A 239 -21.95 -2.04 -12.37
C PRO A 239 -23.43 -2.11 -11.97
N HIS A 240 -24.15 -1.02 -12.19
CA HIS A 240 -25.60 -0.93 -11.95
C HIS A 240 -26.21 0.24 -12.72
N GLN A 241 -27.35 0.04 -13.39
CA GLN A 241 -28.07 1.09 -14.14
C GLN A 241 -27.16 1.90 -15.09
N ASP A 242 -26.39 1.20 -15.93
CA ASP A 242 -25.39 1.76 -16.86
C ASP A 242 -24.32 2.66 -16.21
N ALA A 243 -24.13 2.53 -14.90
CA ALA A 243 -23.17 3.26 -14.09
C ALA A 243 -22.24 2.31 -13.32
N VAL A 244 -21.07 2.82 -12.92
CA VAL A 244 -20.19 2.15 -11.95
C VAL A 244 -20.38 2.81 -10.59
N ILE A 245 -20.82 2.03 -9.61
CA ILE A 245 -21.03 2.49 -8.24
C ILE A 245 -19.88 2.01 -7.38
N LYS A 246 -19.17 2.94 -6.74
CA LYS A 246 -18.11 2.58 -5.79
C LYS A 246 -18.66 2.41 -4.39
N VAL A 247 -18.08 1.49 -3.64
CA VAL A 247 -18.38 1.19 -2.24
C VAL A 247 -17.19 1.64 -1.39
N TRP A 248 -17.47 2.49 -0.41
CA TRP A 248 -16.44 3.10 0.45
C TRP A 248 -16.50 2.58 1.89
N GLN A 249 -17.69 2.21 2.35
CA GLN A 249 -17.92 1.60 3.65
C GLN A 249 -19.01 0.54 3.54
N ALA A 250 -18.79 -0.57 4.23
CA ALA A 250 -19.71 -1.67 4.33
C ALA A 250 -19.52 -2.39 5.67
N SER A 251 -20.53 -3.13 6.08
CA SER A 251 -20.49 -4.05 7.22
C SER A 251 -21.05 -5.42 6.82
N VAL A 252 -20.78 -6.43 7.64
CA VAL A 252 -21.28 -7.79 7.44
C VAL A 252 -22.54 -7.98 8.27
N SER A 253 -23.53 -8.65 7.70
CA SER A 253 -24.74 -9.07 8.39
C SER A 253 -24.71 -10.56 8.66
N ASP A 254 -25.10 -10.93 9.88
CA ASP A 254 -25.34 -12.33 10.28
C ASP A 254 -26.70 -12.86 9.79
N GLU A 255 -27.44 -12.08 8.98
CA GLU A 255 -28.72 -12.50 8.43
C GLU A 255 -28.54 -13.69 7.48
N ALA A 256 -29.28 -14.79 7.73
CA ALA A 256 -29.25 -15.96 6.87
C ALA A 256 -29.87 -15.63 5.51
N VAL A 257 -29.05 -15.70 4.45
CA VAL A 257 -29.45 -15.36 3.09
C VAL A 257 -29.90 -16.61 2.33
N LYS A 258 -31.05 -16.52 1.66
CA LYS A 258 -31.57 -17.57 0.76
C LYS A 258 -31.62 -17.14 -0.70
N GLN A 259 -31.44 -15.85 -0.94
CA GLN A 259 -31.47 -15.22 -2.25
C GLN A 259 -30.18 -15.50 -3.01
N ALA A 260 -30.22 -15.37 -4.34
CA ALA A 260 -29.03 -15.52 -5.16
C ALA A 260 -27.99 -14.41 -4.83
N PRO A 261 -26.68 -14.71 -4.85
CA PRO A 261 -25.64 -13.72 -4.64
C PRO A 261 -25.80 -12.51 -5.56
N GLY A 262 -25.81 -11.30 -5.00
CA GLY A 262 -26.06 -10.04 -5.68
C GLY A 262 -27.50 -9.53 -5.57
N THR A 263 -28.45 -10.32 -5.06
CA THR A 263 -29.82 -9.85 -4.83
C THR A 263 -29.88 -8.83 -3.68
N ILE A 264 -30.54 -7.68 -3.90
CA ILE A 264 -30.86 -6.72 -2.83
C ILE A 264 -31.96 -7.32 -1.96
N ILE A 265 -31.65 -7.59 -0.69
CA ILE A 265 -32.59 -8.13 0.30
C ILE A 265 -33.44 -7.00 0.87
N ARG A 266 -32.80 -5.89 1.21
CA ARG A 266 -33.42 -4.71 1.83
C ARG A 266 -32.65 -3.46 1.46
N ALA A 267 -33.35 -2.34 1.34
CA ALA A 267 -32.75 -1.03 1.17
C ALA A 267 -33.49 -0.03 2.05
N ASP A 268 -32.81 0.50 3.05
CA ASP A 268 -33.35 1.42 4.04
C ASP A 268 -32.28 2.43 4.48
N LYS A 269 -32.59 3.24 5.50
CA LYS A 269 -31.67 4.27 6.00
C LYS A 269 -30.42 3.68 6.67
N GLN A 270 -30.43 2.41 7.05
CA GLN A 270 -29.30 1.72 7.64
C GLN A 270 -28.34 1.17 6.58
N GLY A 271 -28.83 0.88 5.37
CA GLY A 271 -27.99 0.51 4.24
C GLY A 271 -28.73 -0.25 3.15
N ILE A 272 -27.98 -0.68 2.12
CA ILE A 272 -28.45 -1.64 1.12
C ILE A 272 -27.86 -2.99 1.49
N VAL A 273 -28.71 -3.93 1.88
CA VAL A 273 -28.33 -5.30 2.25
C VAL A 273 -28.34 -6.16 0.98
N VAL A 274 -27.18 -6.69 0.62
CA VAL A 274 -26.97 -7.49 -0.59
C VAL A 274 -26.62 -8.92 -0.19
N ALA A 275 -27.35 -9.88 -0.75
CA ALA A 275 -27.05 -11.30 -0.65
C ALA A 275 -25.66 -11.59 -1.22
N THR A 276 -24.87 -12.43 -0.55
CA THR A 276 -23.55 -12.86 -1.05
C THR A 276 -23.49 -14.39 -1.16
N GLY A 277 -22.32 -14.96 -1.47
CA GLY A 277 -22.14 -16.41 -1.46
C GLY A 277 -22.34 -17.03 -0.08
N GLU A 278 -22.00 -16.27 0.97
CA GLU A 278 -22.22 -16.65 2.37
C GLU A 278 -22.48 -15.39 3.21
N GLY A 279 -23.65 -15.31 3.83
CA GLY A 279 -24.11 -14.13 4.56
C GLY A 279 -24.49 -12.96 3.64
N ALA A 280 -24.68 -11.77 4.22
CA ALA A 280 -25.01 -10.55 3.49
C ALA A 280 -24.02 -9.42 3.77
N LEU A 281 -23.77 -8.60 2.75
CA LEU A 281 -22.98 -7.37 2.86
C LEU A 281 -23.95 -6.18 2.93
N ILE A 282 -23.76 -5.30 3.91
CA ILE A 282 -24.50 -4.05 4.06
C ILE A 282 -23.66 -2.93 3.46
N LEU A 283 -24.13 -2.32 2.38
CA LEU A 283 -23.51 -1.12 1.80
C LEU A 283 -23.97 0.11 2.59
N GLU A 284 -23.03 0.90 3.10
CA GLU A 284 -23.32 2.02 4.01
C GLU A 284 -22.97 3.37 3.38
N THR A 285 -21.80 3.45 2.73
CA THR A 285 -21.34 4.64 2.00
C THR A 285 -20.97 4.24 0.59
N ILE A 286 -21.64 4.83 -0.40
CA ILE A 286 -21.41 4.56 -1.83
C ILE A 286 -21.21 5.85 -2.61
N GLN A 287 -20.68 5.75 -3.82
CA GLN A 287 -20.44 6.88 -4.71
C GLN A 287 -20.99 6.60 -6.11
N LEU A 288 -21.96 7.42 -6.51
CA LEU A 288 -22.46 7.48 -7.88
C LEU A 288 -21.49 8.24 -8.80
N PRO A 289 -21.49 7.98 -10.12
CA PRO A 289 -20.62 8.68 -11.07
C PRO A 289 -20.74 10.20 -10.98
N GLY A 290 -19.59 10.88 -10.92
CA GLY A 290 -19.53 12.35 -10.85
C GLY A 290 -20.00 12.96 -9.53
N LYS A 291 -20.35 12.16 -8.52
CA LYS A 291 -20.73 12.62 -7.18
C LYS A 291 -19.63 12.35 -6.15
N LYS A 292 -19.75 12.95 -4.97
CA LYS A 292 -18.94 12.57 -3.80
C LYS A 292 -19.48 11.26 -3.22
N ALA A 293 -18.65 10.52 -2.47
CA ALA A 293 -19.14 9.44 -1.63
C ALA A 293 -20.13 9.99 -0.60
N MET A 294 -21.22 9.26 -0.35
CA MET A 294 -22.28 9.69 0.56
C MET A 294 -22.96 8.50 1.24
N PRO A 295 -23.58 8.69 2.40
CA PRO A 295 -24.38 7.66 3.05
C PRO A 295 -25.48 7.15 2.13
N VAL A 296 -25.78 5.85 2.20
CA VAL A 296 -26.82 5.21 1.40
C VAL A 296 -28.19 5.85 1.61
N ALA A 297 -28.51 6.34 2.80
CA ALA A 297 -29.75 7.07 3.06
C ALA A 297 -29.96 8.26 2.10
N ASP A 298 -28.91 9.01 1.79
CA ASP A 298 -28.98 10.14 0.85
C ASP A 298 -29.13 9.66 -0.60
N VAL A 299 -28.48 8.53 -0.94
CA VAL A 299 -28.64 7.91 -2.26
C VAL A 299 -30.07 7.43 -2.46
N LEU A 300 -30.67 6.77 -1.47
CA LEU A 300 -32.04 6.26 -1.56
C LEU A 300 -33.08 7.39 -1.68
N ASN A 301 -32.83 8.55 -1.07
CA ASN A 301 -33.70 9.73 -1.26
C ASN A 301 -33.69 10.23 -2.70
N ALA A 302 -32.58 10.10 -3.43
CA ALA A 302 -32.41 10.63 -4.79
C ALA A 302 -32.63 9.58 -5.91
N ARG A 303 -32.35 8.30 -5.60
CA ARG A 303 -32.27 7.16 -6.53
C ARG A 303 -32.78 5.86 -5.90
N GLY A 304 -33.77 5.92 -5.01
CA GLY A 304 -34.32 4.74 -4.35
C GLY A 304 -34.89 3.70 -5.32
N ASP A 305 -35.38 4.15 -6.48
CA ASP A 305 -35.84 3.30 -7.59
C ASP A 305 -34.74 2.39 -8.15
N TRP A 306 -33.46 2.75 -7.98
CA TRP A 306 -32.35 1.91 -8.41
C TRP A 306 -32.12 0.72 -7.49
N PHE A 307 -32.49 0.79 -6.20
CA PHE A 307 -32.10 -0.19 -5.19
C PHE A 307 -33.31 -0.90 -4.58
N THR A 308 -34.32 -1.19 -5.39
CA THR A 308 -35.53 -1.89 -4.92
C THR A 308 -35.19 -3.33 -4.50
N PRO A 309 -35.71 -3.81 -3.36
CA PRO A 309 -35.56 -5.20 -2.96
C PRO A 309 -35.97 -6.19 -4.06
N GLY A 310 -35.20 -7.26 -4.23
CA GLY A 310 -35.34 -8.23 -5.32
C GLY A 310 -34.53 -7.89 -6.58
N THR A 311 -33.99 -6.67 -6.69
CA THR A 311 -33.06 -6.31 -7.77
C THR A 311 -31.77 -7.12 -7.66
N GLN A 312 -31.33 -7.70 -8.78
CA GLN A 312 -30.10 -8.46 -8.89
C GLN A 312 -28.95 -7.55 -9.36
N LEU A 313 -28.00 -7.25 -8.47
CA LEU A 313 -26.78 -6.53 -8.81
C LEU A 313 -25.82 -7.43 -9.59
N GLN A 314 -25.18 -6.85 -10.60
CA GLN A 314 -24.12 -7.51 -11.34
C GLN A 314 -22.80 -7.38 -10.57
N GLY A 315 -21.97 -8.43 -10.64
CA GLY A 315 -20.65 -8.47 -10.03
C GLY A 315 -19.57 -8.77 -11.07
N ALA A 316 -18.36 -9.06 -10.63
CA ALA A 316 -17.35 -9.63 -11.51
C ALA A 316 -17.85 -11.00 -12.03
N ASN A 317 -17.99 -11.13 -13.35
CA ASN A 317 -18.28 -12.42 -13.98
C ASN A 317 -16.96 -13.20 -14.07
N THR A 318 -16.79 -14.27 -13.29
CA THR A 318 -15.76 -15.25 -13.66
C THR A 318 -16.35 -16.16 -14.73
N SER A 319 -16.44 -15.68 -15.97
CA SER A 319 -16.41 -16.57 -17.12
C SER A 319 -14.96 -16.80 -17.51
N ASP A 320 -14.21 -17.47 -16.62
CA ASP A 320 -12.94 -18.10 -16.95
C ASP A 320 -13.05 -19.55 -16.46
N GLU A 321 -13.73 -20.36 -17.27
CA GLU A 321 -13.30 -21.75 -17.39
C GLU A 321 -11.82 -21.71 -17.80
N ALA A 322 -11.01 -22.36 -16.97
CA ALA A 322 -9.60 -22.63 -17.16
C ALA A 322 -9.12 -22.56 -18.63
N LYS A 323 -8.38 -21.51 -18.94
CA LYS A 323 -7.40 -21.51 -20.03
C LYS A 323 -6.02 -21.15 -19.48
N ALA A 324 -5.37 -22.14 -18.89
CA ALA A 324 -3.95 -22.51 -19.05
C ALA A 324 -3.65 -23.68 -18.11
#